data_AF-A0A6A6WRX1-F1
#
_entry.id   AF-A0A6A6WRX1-F1
#
_cell.length_a   1.000
_cell.length_b   1.000
_cell.length_c   1.000
_cell.angle_alpha   90.00
_cell.angle_beta   90.00
_cell.angle_gamma   90.00
#
_symmetry.space_group_name_H-M   'P 1'
#
loop_
_entity.id
_entity.type
_entity.pdbx_description
1 polymer ?
#
loop_
_entity_poly.entity_id
_entity_poly.type
_entity_poly.pdbx_seq_one_letter_code
_entity_poly.pdbx_strand_id
1 'polypeptide(L)'
;MVYLNIFSTGPRNSLRLFLLQKSLAKSVGTTDNSRQDADADSPDLDYVKQWLDKCRDSHALVSSQCTPLQILPRAPLRVIDCRARTVRLAEPHEPYICLSYVWGKYSTISTFDGAALPSGLPQTIEDAIFVALELGIPQLWVDQYCINQKDLEEKMKTIQDMNLIYGGAELTIVAASGEDASGGLPGIRGTPRQIRRLVKSGDCTFWMSKDISMSFRSSRWNTRGWTYQEGLLSRRRLVFTDARLYCQCNEGYYVEAF
;
A
#
# COMPACT_ATOMS: atom_id res chain seq x y z
N MET A 1 8.87 -10.99 21.04
CA MET A 1 10.10 -10.26 21.41
C MET A 1 10.40 -9.29 20.28
N VAL A 2 10.33 -7.98 20.56
CA VAL A 2 10.37 -6.89 19.58
C VAL A 2 11.83 -6.55 19.26
N TYR A 3 12.21 -6.51 17.98
CA TYR A 3 13.49 -5.96 17.56
C TYR A 3 13.28 -4.58 16.95
N LEU A 4 13.76 -3.56 17.67
CA LEU A 4 13.95 -2.20 17.18
C LEU A 4 15.23 -2.18 16.33
N ASN A 5 15.17 -1.72 15.08
CA ASN A 5 16.37 -1.39 14.32
C ASN A 5 16.42 0.12 14.09
N ILE A 6 17.27 0.80 14.86
CA ILE A 6 17.72 2.17 14.61
C ILE A 6 19.09 2.06 13.96
N PHE A 7 19.27 2.50 12.71
CA PHE A 7 20.59 2.88 12.17
C PHE A 7 20.41 4.01 11.15
N SER A 8 20.80 5.25 11.50
CA SER A 8 22.13 5.86 11.42
C SER A 8 22.50 6.30 10.00
N THR A 9 22.37 7.61 9.75
CA THR A 9 22.79 8.31 8.54
C THR A 9 24.33 8.33 8.42
N GLY A 10 24.87 7.65 7.41
CA GLY A 10 26.28 7.76 7.02
C GLY A 10 26.51 7.23 5.60
N PRO A 11 27.33 7.89 4.76
CA PRO A 11 27.51 7.50 3.36
C PRO A 11 28.66 6.50 3.23
N ARG A 12 28.39 5.33 2.63
CA ARG A 12 29.27 4.58 1.69
C ARG A 12 28.72 3.17 1.49
N ASN A 13 28.67 2.77 0.23
CA ASN A 13 28.34 1.44 -0.28
C ASN A 13 28.86 0.31 0.63
N SER A 14 27.95 -0.36 1.34
CA SER A 14 28.22 -1.67 1.94
C SER A 14 26.96 -2.53 1.85
N LEU A 15 27.06 -3.64 1.11
CA LEU A 15 26.06 -4.71 1.13
C LEU A 15 26.13 -5.36 2.51
N ARG A 16 25.07 -5.21 3.33
CA ARG A 16 24.97 -5.90 4.63
C ARG A 16 24.25 -7.23 4.45
N LEU A 17 24.99 -8.31 4.69
CA LEU A 17 24.50 -9.68 4.75
C LEU A 17 23.81 -9.89 6.11
N PHE A 18 22.50 -10.14 6.15
CA PHE A 18 21.80 -10.49 7.38
C PHE A 18 21.72 -12.02 7.50
N LEU A 19 22.37 -12.58 8.53
CA LEU A 19 22.24 -13.98 8.92
C LEU A 19 21.10 -14.10 9.93
N LEU A 20 20.08 -14.89 9.62
CA LEU A 20 19.09 -15.35 10.60
C LEU A 20 19.33 -16.83 10.87
N GLN A 21 19.83 -17.14 12.07
CA GLN A 21 20.02 -18.50 12.55
C GLN A 21 18.75 -18.93 13.30
N LYS A 22 17.99 -19.90 12.75
CA LYS A 22 16.88 -20.55 13.49
C LYS A 22 17.47 -21.52 14.52
N SER A 23 17.21 -21.29 15.80
CA SER A 23 17.53 -22.22 16.89
C SER A 23 16.27 -22.89 17.43
N LEU A 24 16.09 -24.14 17.00
CA LEU A 24 15.40 -25.33 17.54
C LEU A 24 14.55 -25.27 18.83
N ALA A 25 13.35 -25.87 18.73
CA ALA A 25 12.79 -26.89 19.65
C ALA A 25 11.68 -27.70 18.91
N LYS A 26 11.97 -28.94 18.47
CA LYS A 26 11.48 -30.28 18.95
C LYS A 26 9.95 -30.49 18.84
N SER A 27 9.38 -31.61 18.35
CA SER A 27 9.86 -32.97 18.04
C SER A 27 8.80 -33.76 17.27
N VAL A 28 9.26 -34.61 16.33
CA VAL A 28 8.72 -35.91 15.85
C VAL A 28 7.20 -36.14 15.83
N GLY A 29 6.64 -36.26 14.62
CA GLY A 29 5.35 -36.88 14.31
C GLY A 29 5.19 -37.01 12.79
N THR A 30 5.05 -38.25 12.32
CA THR A 30 5.11 -38.73 10.92
C THR A 30 4.02 -38.20 9.98
N THR A 31 4.47 -37.88 8.76
CA THR A 31 3.78 -37.92 7.44
C THR A 31 2.40 -37.27 7.31
N ASP A 32 2.33 -36.13 6.62
CA ASP A 32 1.52 -36.04 5.40
C ASP A 32 2.12 -35.00 4.43
N ASN A 33 2.24 -35.41 3.17
CA ASN A 33 3.02 -34.77 2.12
C ASN A 33 2.04 -34.12 1.13
N SER A 34 1.36 -33.03 1.53
CA SER A 34 0.33 -32.41 0.67
C SER A 34 -0.02 -30.94 0.98
N ARG A 35 0.96 -30.08 1.31
CA ARG A 35 0.77 -28.62 1.26
C ARG A 35 1.93 -27.97 0.51
N GLN A 36 1.84 -28.03 -0.82
CA GLN A 36 2.74 -27.36 -1.76
C GLN A 36 2.64 -25.84 -1.60
N ASP A 37 3.72 -25.20 -1.16
CA ASP A 37 4.42 -23.98 -1.63
C ASP A 37 3.68 -22.81 -2.32
N ALA A 38 2.34 -22.75 -2.32
CA ALA A 38 1.57 -21.69 -2.97
C ALA A 38 1.30 -20.45 -2.08
N ASP A 39 1.57 -20.56 -0.77
CA ASP A 39 1.19 -19.53 0.22
C ASP A 39 2.28 -18.49 0.52
N ALA A 40 3.51 -18.68 0.01
CA ALA A 40 4.64 -17.79 0.33
C ALA A 40 4.66 -16.48 -0.47
N ASP A 41 3.75 -16.30 -1.43
CA ASP A 41 3.79 -15.21 -2.42
C ASP A 41 2.66 -14.17 -2.27
N SER A 42 1.69 -14.41 -1.39
CA SER A 42 0.60 -13.47 -1.09
C SER A 42 0.83 -12.76 0.26
N PRO A 43 0.66 -11.42 0.33
CA PRO A 43 0.75 -10.72 1.60
C PRO A 43 -0.36 -11.15 2.53
N ASP A 44 -0.02 -11.40 3.79
CA ASP A 44 -0.99 -11.55 4.86
C ASP A 44 -1.61 -10.18 5.19
N LEU A 45 -2.86 -9.96 4.72
CA LEU A 45 -3.60 -8.73 5.01
C LEU A 45 -4.14 -8.69 6.44
N ASP A 46 -4.22 -9.80 7.15
CA ASP A 46 -4.58 -9.80 8.58
C ASP A 46 -3.44 -9.20 9.41
N TYR A 47 -2.19 -9.37 9.00
CA TYR A 47 -1.06 -8.63 9.58
C TYR A 47 -1.24 -7.12 9.44
N VAL A 48 -1.75 -6.65 8.29
CA VAL A 48 -2.01 -5.23 8.04
C VAL A 48 -3.12 -4.71 8.96
N LYS A 49 -4.20 -5.49 9.16
CA LYS A 49 -5.27 -5.15 10.12
C LYS A 49 -4.72 -5.02 11.55
N GLN A 50 -3.97 -6.02 12.01
CA GLN A 50 -3.36 -6.00 13.33
C GLN A 50 -2.42 -4.80 13.51
N TRP A 51 -1.69 -4.42 12.47
CA TRP A 51 -0.85 -3.23 12.49
C TRP A 51 -1.68 -1.94 12.58
N LEU A 52 -2.76 -1.82 11.81
CA LEU A 52 -3.67 -0.68 11.87
C LEU A 52 -4.24 -0.51 13.27
N ASP A 53 -4.72 -1.60 13.89
CA ASP A 53 -5.30 -1.57 15.23
C ASP A 53 -4.25 -1.18 16.28
N LYS A 54 -3.04 -1.76 16.22
CA LYS A 54 -1.94 -1.33 17.10
C LYS A 54 -1.61 0.14 16.93
N CYS A 55 -1.59 0.64 15.70
CA CYS A 55 -1.34 2.05 15.41
C CYS A 55 -2.44 2.95 15.99
N ARG A 56 -3.71 2.56 15.86
CA ARG A 56 -4.86 3.26 16.46
C ARG A 56 -4.71 3.32 17.98
N ASP A 57 -4.53 2.18 18.62
CA ASP A 57 -4.54 2.08 20.08
C ASP A 57 -3.32 2.74 20.72
N SER A 58 -2.14 2.52 20.13
CA SER A 58 -0.88 2.95 20.73
C SER A 58 -0.57 4.42 20.47
N HIS A 59 -0.97 4.97 19.31
CA HIS A 59 -0.60 6.34 18.94
C HIS A 59 -1.71 7.35 19.22
N ALA A 60 -3.00 6.96 19.26
CA ALA A 60 -4.07 7.90 19.60
C ALA A 60 -3.89 8.55 20.99
N LEU A 61 -3.24 7.84 21.92
CA LEU A 61 -2.99 8.30 23.28
C LEU A 61 -1.74 9.19 23.43
N VAL A 62 -0.82 9.16 22.46
CA VAL A 62 0.51 9.77 22.58
C VAL A 62 0.72 10.88 21.54
N SER A 63 0.10 10.78 20.36
CA SER A 63 0.35 11.66 19.23
C SER A 63 -0.83 11.68 18.24
N SER A 64 -1.38 12.86 17.97
CA SER A 64 -2.40 13.03 16.92
C SER A 64 -1.85 12.84 15.50
N GLN A 65 -0.53 12.61 15.34
CA GLN A 65 0.13 12.50 14.05
C GLN A 65 -0.27 11.26 13.25
N CYS A 66 -0.86 10.24 13.87
CA CYS A 66 -1.38 9.06 13.19
C CYS A 66 -2.91 9.09 13.00
N THR A 67 -3.59 10.11 13.52
CA THR A 67 -5.06 10.22 13.44
C THR A 67 -5.45 10.89 12.12
N PRO A 68 -6.43 10.35 11.37
CA PRO A 68 -6.93 11.01 10.17
C PRO A 68 -7.47 12.41 10.47
N LEU A 69 -7.14 13.36 9.60
CA LEU A 69 -7.66 14.72 9.69
C LEU A 69 -9.18 14.72 9.56
N GLN A 70 -9.85 15.36 10.52
CA GLN A 70 -11.30 15.56 10.50
C GLN A 70 -11.71 16.83 9.75
N ILE A 71 -10.86 17.33 8.86
CA ILE A 71 -11.07 18.56 8.08
C ILE A 71 -11.52 18.16 6.68
N LEU A 72 -12.72 18.58 6.30
CA LEU A 72 -13.28 18.30 4.98
C LEU A 72 -12.68 19.22 3.91
N PRO A 73 -12.46 18.71 2.68
CA PRO A 73 -12.06 19.54 1.54
C PRO A 73 -13.19 20.48 1.10
N ARG A 74 -12.84 21.53 0.34
CA ARG A 74 -13.78 22.52 -0.21
C ARG A 74 -14.65 21.95 -1.32
N ALA A 75 -14.13 20.98 -2.06
CA ALA A 75 -14.90 20.23 -3.06
C ALA A 75 -15.54 18.99 -2.42
N PRO A 76 -16.68 18.50 -2.93
CA PRO A 76 -17.30 17.29 -2.41
C PRO A 76 -16.36 16.08 -2.48
N LEU A 77 -16.14 15.42 -1.35
CA LEU A 77 -15.34 14.20 -1.30
C LEU A 77 -16.13 13.04 -1.91
N ARG A 78 -15.70 12.55 -3.06
CA ARG A 78 -16.22 11.32 -3.68
C ARG A 78 -15.33 10.14 -3.34
N VAL A 79 -15.94 8.98 -3.17
CA VAL A 79 -15.25 7.70 -2.99
C VAL A 79 -15.89 6.65 -3.88
N ILE A 80 -15.10 5.66 -4.27
CA ILE A 80 -15.59 4.43 -4.85
C ILE A 80 -16.14 3.56 -3.71
N ASP A 81 -17.41 3.18 -3.81
CA ASP A 81 -17.95 2.06 -3.06
C ASP A 81 -17.43 0.77 -3.72
N CYS A 82 -16.48 0.10 -3.07
CA CYS A 82 -15.84 -1.10 -3.59
C CYS A 82 -16.82 -2.27 -3.78
N ARG A 83 -17.92 -2.31 -3.01
CA ARG A 83 -18.91 -3.38 -3.08
C ARG A 83 -19.86 -3.16 -4.26
N ALA A 84 -20.37 -1.94 -4.39
CA ALA A 84 -21.29 -1.57 -5.47
C ALA A 84 -20.56 -1.26 -6.79
N ARG A 85 -19.25 -1.00 -6.73
CA ARG A 85 -18.40 -0.54 -7.84
C ARG A 85 -18.93 0.75 -8.49
N THR A 86 -19.39 1.66 -7.65
CA THR A 86 -19.92 2.98 -8.05
C THR A 86 -19.17 4.09 -7.33
N VAL A 87 -19.16 5.28 -7.93
CA VAL A 87 -18.67 6.50 -7.29
C VAL A 87 -19.83 7.21 -6.63
N ARG A 88 -19.66 7.54 -5.35
CA ARG A 88 -20.65 8.29 -4.55
C ARG A 88 -19.96 9.32 -3.68
N LEU A 89 -20.75 10.20 -3.08
CA LEU A 89 -20.26 11.08 -2.04
C LEU A 89 -19.92 10.28 -0.78
N ALA A 90 -18.83 10.65 -0.13
CA ALA A 90 -18.48 10.11 1.18
C ALA A 90 -19.37 10.73 2.25
N GLU A 91 -19.82 9.92 3.20
CA GLU A 91 -20.54 10.43 4.37
C GLU A 91 -19.58 11.18 5.30
N PRO A 92 -20.08 12.13 6.12
CA PRO A 92 -19.24 12.81 7.09
C PRO A 92 -18.55 11.80 8.02
N HIS A 93 -17.22 11.91 8.11
CA HIS A 93 -16.38 11.07 9.00
C HIS A 93 -16.35 9.59 8.60
N GLU A 94 -16.83 9.26 7.39
CA GLU A 94 -16.72 7.92 6.84
C GLU A 94 -15.23 7.58 6.60
N PRO A 95 -14.72 6.46 7.15
CA PRO A 95 -13.34 6.05 6.90
C PRO A 95 -13.20 5.61 5.45
N TYR A 96 -12.11 6.03 4.81
CA TYR A 96 -11.77 5.64 3.44
C TYR A 96 -10.27 5.42 3.29
N ILE A 97 -9.92 4.71 2.21
CA ILE A 97 -8.56 4.44 1.80
C ILE A 97 -8.24 5.28 0.58
N CYS A 98 -7.04 5.86 0.50
CA CYS A 98 -6.54 6.46 -0.74
C CYS A 98 -5.69 5.47 -1.52
N LEU A 99 -5.74 5.53 -2.86
CA LEU A 99 -4.76 4.88 -3.72
C LEU A 99 -3.83 5.93 -4.34
N SER A 100 -2.53 5.78 -4.09
CA SER A 100 -1.46 6.54 -4.72
C SER A 100 -0.69 5.63 -5.69
N TYR A 101 -0.76 5.95 -6.98
CA TYR A 101 -0.24 5.10 -8.07
C TYR A 101 0.18 5.94 -9.28
N VAL A 102 0.91 5.34 -10.21
CA VAL A 102 1.26 5.98 -11.48
C VAL A 102 0.20 5.62 -12.51
N TRP A 103 -0.52 6.60 -13.06
CA TRP A 103 -1.56 6.35 -14.06
C TRP A 103 -1.02 5.73 -15.36
N GLY A 104 0.09 6.27 -15.87
CA GLY A 104 0.65 5.93 -17.19
C GLY A 104 -0.15 6.53 -18.36
N LYS A 105 -0.02 5.93 -19.54
CA LYS A 105 -0.65 6.42 -20.79
C LYS A 105 -2.10 5.95 -20.96
N TYR A 106 -2.54 4.96 -20.20
CA TYR A 106 -3.86 4.34 -20.32
C TYR A 106 -4.84 4.97 -19.32
N SER A 107 -5.41 6.13 -19.65
CA SER A 107 -6.51 6.71 -18.87
C SER A 107 -7.85 6.34 -19.52
N THR A 108 -8.64 5.47 -18.89
CA THR A 108 -10.02 5.10 -19.28
C THR A 108 -11.06 6.21 -19.02
N ILE A 109 -10.61 7.39 -18.58
CA ILE A 109 -11.43 8.54 -18.18
C ILE A 109 -12.44 8.94 -19.26
N SER A 110 -12.10 8.79 -20.54
CA SER A 110 -12.94 9.22 -21.66
C SER A 110 -14.32 8.55 -21.70
N THR A 111 -14.49 7.41 -21.04
CA THR A 111 -15.75 6.64 -21.01
C THR A 111 -16.48 6.69 -19.67
N PHE A 112 -15.90 7.34 -18.65
CA PHE A 112 -16.48 7.37 -17.31
C PHE A 112 -17.48 8.54 -17.18
N ASP A 113 -18.71 8.21 -16.79
CA ASP A 113 -19.81 9.16 -16.66
C ASP A 113 -19.88 9.84 -15.29
N GLY A 114 -19.12 9.34 -14.30
CA GLY A 114 -19.11 9.84 -12.93
C GLY A 114 -19.89 8.98 -11.94
N ALA A 115 -20.56 7.91 -12.39
CA ALA A 115 -21.43 7.10 -11.54
C ALA A 115 -20.95 5.65 -11.42
N ALA A 116 -20.87 4.89 -12.51
CA ALA A 116 -20.50 3.47 -12.48
C ALA A 116 -19.06 3.27 -12.96
N LEU A 117 -18.27 2.47 -12.22
CA LEU A 117 -16.92 2.16 -12.66
C LEU A 117 -16.95 1.38 -13.99
N PRO A 118 -16.02 1.66 -14.92
CA PRO A 118 -15.87 0.85 -16.13
C PRO A 118 -15.62 -0.62 -15.80
N SER A 119 -16.08 -1.51 -16.68
CA SER A 119 -15.88 -2.96 -16.51
C SER A 119 -14.41 -3.39 -16.58
N GLY A 120 -13.57 -2.63 -17.27
CA GLY A 120 -12.12 -2.88 -17.39
C GLY A 120 -11.31 -1.82 -16.67
N LEU A 121 -11.19 -1.92 -15.35
CA LEU A 121 -10.27 -1.07 -14.59
C LEU A 121 -8.82 -1.57 -14.76
N PRO A 122 -7.83 -0.67 -14.69
CA PRO A 122 -6.43 -1.06 -14.55
C PRO A 122 -6.20 -1.98 -13.35
N GLN A 123 -5.30 -2.97 -13.49
CA GLN A 123 -5.06 -4.01 -12.48
C GLN A 123 -4.70 -3.42 -11.11
N THR A 124 -3.92 -2.34 -11.05
CA THR A 124 -3.55 -1.70 -9.77
C THR A 124 -4.79 -1.22 -9.00
N ILE A 125 -5.83 -0.78 -9.71
CA ILE A 125 -7.07 -0.30 -9.10
C ILE A 125 -7.95 -1.48 -8.69
N GLU A 126 -8.03 -2.54 -9.49
CA GLU A 126 -8.72 -3.80 -9.11
C GLU A 126 -8.11 -4.43 -7.85
N ASP A 127 -6.78 -4.45 -7.76
CA ASP A 127 -6.07 -4.97 -6.60
C ASP A 127 -6.28 -4.06 -5.37
N ALA A 128 -6.31 -2.74 -5.55
CA ALA A 128 -6.60 -1.80 -4.46
C ALA A 128 -8.04 -1.93 -3.95
N ILE A 129 -9.03 -2.14 -4.84
CA ILE A 129 -10.42 -2.44 -4.46
C ILE A 129 -10.47 -3.72 -3.61
N PHE A 130 -9.76 -4.76 -4.03
CA PHE A 130 -9.67 -6.01 -3.26
C PHE A 130 -9.06 -5.78 -1.88
N VAL A 131 -7.92 -5.11 -1.80
CA VAL A 131 -7.26 -4.80 -0.51
C VAL A 131 -8.19 -3.98 0.40
N ALA A 132 -8.92 -3.00 -0.14
CA ALA A 132 -9.87 -2.20 0.64
C ALA A 132 -11.02 -3.04 1.23
N LEU A 133 -11.57 -3.97 0.44
CA LEU A 133 -12.58 -4.93 0.91
C LEU A 133 -12.03 -5.83 2.01
N GLU A 134 -10.83 -6.39 1.81
CA GLU A 134 -10.19 -7.30 2.75
C GLU A 134 -9.84 -6.60 4.07
N LEU A 135 -9.41 -5.34 4.04
CA LEU A 135 -9.15 -4.53 5.24
C LEU A 135 -10.43 -4.06 5.95
N GLY A 136 -11.62 -4.31 5.38
CA GLY A 136 -12.90 -3.91 5.97
C GLY A 136 -13.24 -2.43 5.82
N ILE A 137 -12.55 -1.70 4.93
CA ILE A 137 -12.81 -0.28 4.64
C ILE A 137 -13.15 -0.16 3.14
N PRO A 138 -14.39 -0.51 2.73
CA PRO A 138 -14.78 -0.63 1.32
C PRO A 138 -14.96 0.70 0.56
N GLN A 139 -14.27 1.77 0.98
CA GLN A 139 -14.39 3.13 0.47
C GLN A 139 -13.02 3.51 -0.04
N LEU A 140 -12.88 3.60 -1.35
CA LEU A 140 -11.60 3.85 -1.99
C LEU A 140 -11.63 5.17 -2.74
N TRP A 141 -10.74 6.08 -2.38
CA TRP A 141 -10.47 7.29 -3.13
C TRP A 141 -9.39 7.02 -4.18
N VAL A 142 -9.74 7.26 -5.44
CA VAL A 142 -8.84 7.17 -6.60
C VAL A 142 -8.98 8.46 -7.39
N ASP A 143 -7.89 9.23 -7.46
CA ASP A 143 -7.82 10.53 -8.15
C ASP A 143 -8.47 10.54 -9.55
N GLN A 144 -8.25 9.50 -10.35
CA GLN A 144 -8.77 9.36 -11.71
C GLN A 144 -10.32 9.36 -11.76
N TYR A 145 -10.98 8.80 -10.75
CA TYR A 145 -12.44 8.58 -10.73
C TYR A 145 -13.18 9.45 -9.72
N CYS A 146 -12.53 9.84 -8.62
CA CYS A 146 -13.15 10.60 -7.54
C CYS A 146 -13.08 12.11 -7.79
N ILE A 147 -12.09 12.57 -8.56
CA ILE A 147 -12.01 13.96 -9.00
C ILE A 147 -12.91 14.14 -10.23
N ASN A 148 -13.78 15.15 -10.22
CA ASN A 148 -14.57 15.52 -11.38
C ASN A 148 -13.67 16.04 -12.50
N GLN A 149 -13.36 15.20 -13.48
CA GLN A 149 -12.44 15.57 -14.57
C GLN A 149 -13.06 16.56 -15.58
N LYS A 150 -14.39 16.75 -15.56
CA LYS A 150 -15.14 17.59 -16.51
C LYS A 150 -15.33 19.02 -15.99
N ASP A 151 -15.43 19.20 -14.67
CA ASP A 151 -15.52 20.51 -14.03
C ASP A 151 -14.13 20.99 -13.60
N LEU A 152 -13.61 21.99 -14.31
CA LEU A 152 -12.28 22.54 -14.04
C LEU A 152 -12.20 23.22 -12.66
N GLU A 153 -13.25 23.92 -12.24
CA GLU A 153 -13.23 24.66 -10.97
C GLU A 153 -13.22 23.68 -9.80
N GLU A 154 -14.09 22.67 -9.86
CA GLU A 154 -14.16 21.63 -8.85
C GLU A 154 -12.86 20.80 -8.80
N LYS A 155 -12.33 20.43 -9.98
CA LYS A 155 -11.04 19.75 -10.10
C LYS A 155 -9.93 20.54 -9.43
N MET A 156 -9.83 21.83 -9.71
CA MET A 156 -8.78 22.68 -9.14
C MET A 156 -8.91 22.81 -7.62
N LYS A 157 -10.13 22.94 -7.08
CA LYS A 157 -10.38 22.92 -5.63
C LYS A 157 -9.92 21.60 -5.02
N THR A 158 -10.26 20.48 -5.64
CA THR A 158 -9.89 19.13 -5.17
C THR A 158 -8.37 18.92 -5.18
N ILE A 159 -7.69 19.36 -6.25
CA ILE A 159 -6.22 19.28 -6.36
C ILE A 159 -5.55 20.12 -5.27
N GLN A 160 -6.03 21.34 -5.03
CA GLN A 160 -5.50 22.19 -3.96
C GLN A 160 -5.69 21.59 -2.57
N ASP A 161 -6.73 20.77 -2.37
CA ASP A 161 -7.07 20.15 -1.09
C ASP A 161 -6.62 18.68 -1.00
N MET A 162 -5.71 18.22 -1.89
CA MET A 162 -5.17 16.86 -1.82
C MET A 162 -4.51 16.55 -0.47
N ASN A 163 -3.97 17.57 0.21
CA ASN A 163 -3.44 17.43 1.56
C ASN A 163 -4.50 17.01 2.57
N LEU A 164 -5.73 17.53 2.45
CA LEU A 164 -6.85 17.19 3.31
C LEU A 164 -7.40 15.80 2.99
N ILE A 165 -7.40 15.41 1.71
CA ILE A 165 -7.84 14.08 1.27
C ILE A 165 -6.86 13.01 1.76
N TYR A 166 -5.57 13.09 1.41
CA TYR A 166 -4.59 12.11 1.86
C TYR A 166 -4.38 12.14 3.38
N GLY A 167 -4.49 13.33 4.00
CA GLY A 167 -4.39 13.46 5.46
C GLY A 167 -5.63 12.97 6.22
N GLY A 168 -6.79 12.94 5.57
CA GLY A 168 -8.07 12.46 6.13
C GLY A 168 -8.36 10.98 5.85
N ALA A 169 -7.55 10.32 5.02
CA ALA A 169 -7.67 8.90 4.77
C ALA A 169 -7.22 8.07 5.99
N GLU A 170 -7.88 6.93 6.21
CA GLU A 170 -7.52 5.98 7.27
C GLU A 170 -6.21 5.26 6.95
N LEU A 171 -5.98 5.01 5.65
CA LEU A 171 -4.79 4.39 5.09
C LEU A 171 -4.61 4.86 3.64
N THR A 172 -3.37 5.01 3.21
CA THR A 172 -3.04 5.18 1.78
C THR A 172 -2.29 3.97 1.26
N ILE A 173 -2.85 3.30 0.26
CA ILE A 173 -2.16 2.27 -0.51
C ILE A 173 -1.22 2.97 -1.49
N VAL A 174 0.05 2.61 -1.47
CA VAL A 174 1.07 3.12 -2.38
C VAL A 174 1.53 2.01 -3.30
N ALA A 175 1.18 2.11 -4.58
CA ALA A 175 1.69 1.24 -5.64
C ALA A 175 3.06 1.75 -6.09
N ALA A 176 4.11 1.35 -5.38
CA ALA A 176 5.49 1.71 -5.70
C ALA A 176 6.15 0.72 -6.69
N SER A 177 5.43 -0.32 -7.11
CA SER A 177 5.82 -1.27 -8.14
C SER A 177 5.21 -0.92 -9.50
N GLY A 178 5.93 -1.24 -10.57
CA GLY A 178 5.44 -1.06 -11.94
C GLY A 178 5.64 0.35 -12.51
N GLU A 179 5.35 0.48 -13.81
CA GLU A 179 5.54 1.72 -14.56
C GLU A 179 4.26 2.55 -14.74
N ASP A 180 3.10 1.90 -14.64
CA ASP A 180 1.77 2.47 -14.80
C ASP A 180 0.71 1.62 -14.07
N ALA A 181 -0.57 2.00 -14.24
CA ALA A 181 -1.70 1.42 -13.54
C ALA A 181 -2.04 -0.03 -13.95
N SER A 182 -1.41 -0.55 -15.00
CA SER A 182 -1.64 -1.94 -15.46
C SER A 182 -0.83 -2.97 -14.67
N GLY A 183 0.15 -2.54 -13.87
CA GLY A 183 1.09 -3.43 -13.20
C GLY A 183 0.54 -4.24 -12.03
N GLY A 184 -0.58 -3.81 -11.42
CA GLY A 184 -1.13 -4.47 -10.23
C GLY A 184 -0.37 -4.16 -8.94
N LEU A 185 -0.78 -4.82 -7.86
CA LEU A 185 -0.12 -4.79 -6.55
C LEU A 185 0.55 -6.16 -6.27
N PRO A 186 1.88 -6.26 -6.17
CA PRO A 186 2.60 -7.52 -6.01
C PRO A 186 2.10 -8.42 -4.87
N GLY A 187 1.73 -9.65 -5.21
CA GLY A 187 1.20 -10.70 -4.36
C GLY A 187 -0.33 -10.67 -4.15
N ILE A 188 -1.01 -9.63 -4.63
CA ILE A 188 -2.47 -9.52 -4.58
C ILE A 188 -3.06 -10.21 -5.80
N ARG A 189 -4.04 -11.10 -5.59
CA ARG A 189 -4.82 -11.77 -6.66
C ARG A 189 -3.96 -12.41 -7.77
N GLY A 190 -2.78 -12.91 -7.41
CA GLY A 190 -1.84 -13.55 -8.37
C GLY A 190 -0.95 -12.60 -9.15
N THR A 191 -0.97 -11.29 -8.85
CA THR A 191 0.00 -10.33 -9.38
C THR A 191 1.42 -10.75 -8.95
N PRO A 192 2.34 -11.06 -9.88
CA PRO A 192 3.62 -11.67 -9.52
C PRO A 192 4.48 -10.76 -8.63
N ARG A 193 5.13 -11.34 -7.62
CA ARG A 193 6.22 -10.66 -6.89
C ARG A 193 7.56 -10.97 -7.53
N GLN A 194 8.43 -9.98 -7.61
CA GLN A 194 9.84 -10.19 -7.95
C GLN A 194 10.63 -10.59 -6.71
N ILE A 195 10.32 -11.75 -6.14
CA ILE A 195 11.16 -12.35 -5.09
C ILE A 195 12.42 -12.90 -5.75
N ARG A 196 13.54 -12.16 -5.66
CA ARG A 196 14.78 -12.56 -6.34
C ARG A 196 15.54 -13.67 -5.60
N ARG A 197 15.88 -14.67 -6.42
CA ARG A 197 16.85 -15.77 -6.29
C ARG A 197 17.10 -16.34 -4.90
N LEU A 198 16.58 -17.55 -4.75
CA LEU A 198 17.20 -18.62 -3.99
C LEU A 198 18.64 -18.81 -4.48
N VAL A 199 19.63 -18.47 -3.66
CA VAL A 199 21.01 -18.93 -3.88
C VAL A 199 21.19 -20.17 -3.03
N LYS A 200 21.38 -21.33 -3.66
CA LYS A 200 21.83 -22.53 -2.95
C LYS A 200 23.35 -22.53 -2.92
N SER A 201 23.93 -22.67 -1.74
CA SER A 201 25.36 -22.93 -1.57
C SER A 201 25.51 -24.06 -0.56
N GLY A 202 25.87 -25.25 -1.05
CA GLY A 202 25.78 -26.49 -0.28
C GLY A 202 24.33 -26.76 0.16
N ASP A 203 24.15 -27.11 1.44
CA ASP A 203 22.85 -27.38 2.06
C ASP A 203 22.11 -26.11 2.52
N CYS A 204 22.72 -24.93 2.33
CA CYS A 204 22.16 -23.66 2.74
C CYS A 204 21.37 -23.01 1.61
N THR A 205 20.18 -22.53 1.96
CA THR A 205 19.30 -21.74 1.09
C THR A 205 19.32 -20.29 1.53
N PHE A 206 19.77 -19.40 0.66
CA PHE A 206 19.84 -17.95 0.91
C PHE A 206 18.75 -17.21 0.15
N TRP A 207 18.09 -16.30 0.85
CA TRP A 207 17.09 -15.39 0.28
C TRP A 207 17.72 -14.00 0.09
N MET A 208 17.91 -13.59 -1.15
CA MET A 208 18.44 -12.27 -1.47
C MET A 208 17.32 -11.31 -1.85
N SER A 209 16.92 -10.45 -0.91
CA SER A 209 15.98 -9.37 -1.21
C SER A 209 16.71 -8.08 -1.51
N LYS A 210 16.18 -7.27 -2.44
CA LYS A 210 16.62 -5.89 -2.58
C LYS A 210 16.30 -5.14 -1.28
N ASP A 211 17.18 -4.21 -0.92
CA ASP A 211 16.91 -3.29 0.17
C ASP A 211 15.60 -2.53 -0.11
N ILE A 212 14.65 -2.59 0.84
CA ILE A 212 13.32 -1.97 0.70
C ILE A 212 13.44 -0.47 0.43
N SER A 213 14.38 0.19 1.11
CA SER A 213 14.60 1.63 0.95
C SER A 213 15.15 1.95 -0.44
N MET A 214 16.04 1.10 -1.00
CA MET A 214 16.52 1.29 -2.37
C MET A 214 15.42 1.05 -3.38
N SER A 215 14.64 -0.03 -3.26
CA SER A 215 13.54 -0.33 -4.17
C SER A 215 12.50 0.80 -4.20
N PHE A 216 12.12 1.32 -3.03
CA PHE A 216 11.22 2.47 -2.93
C PHE A 216 11.84 3.73 -3.55
N ARG A 217 13.09 4.06 -3.21
CA ARG A 217 13.76 5.27 -3.72
C ARG A 217 13.94 5.27 -5.23
N SER A 218 14.18 4.10 -5.82
CA SER A 218 14.33 3.92 -7.27
C SER A 218 13.01 3.76 -8.01
N SER A 219 11.88 3.63 -7.31
CA SER A 219 10.58 3.45 -7.95
C SER A 219 10.21 4.65 -8.81
N ARG A 220 9.50 4.40 -9.92
CA ARG A 220 8.94 5.47 -10.76
C ARG A 220 7.94 6.33 -10.01
N TRP A 221 7.27 5.76 -9.01
CA TRP A 221 6.43 6.50 -8.10
C TRP A 221 7.24 7.62 -7.44
N ASN A 222 8.37 7.30 -6.80
CA ASN A 222 9.19 8.25 -6.05
C ASN A 222 9.92 9.31 -6.90
N THR A 223 9.93 9.20 -8.23
CA THR A 223 10.51 10.22 -9.13
C THR A 223 9.54 11.35 -9.47
N ARG A 224 8.27 11.27 -9.06
CA ARG A 224 7.24 12.26 -9.38
C ARG A 224 7.00 13.22 -8.21
N GLY A 225 7.09 14.52 -8.44
CA GLY A 225 6.90 15.55 -7.39
C GLY A 225 5.56 15.45 -6.63
N TRP A 226 4.49 14.99 -7.28
CA TRP A 226 3.16 14.82 -6.67
C TRP A 226 3.11 13.68 -5.64
N THR A 227 3.80 12.57 -5.90
CA THR A 227 3.83 11.42 -4.98
C THR A 227 4.49 11.74 -3.64
N TYR A 228 5.40 12.72 -3.62
CA TYR A 228 6.00 13.21 -2.38
C TYR A 228 4.94 13.82 -1.47
N GLN A 229 4.00 14.60 -2.00
CA GLN A 229 2.90 15.15 -1.23
C GLN A 229 1.98 14.04 -0.72
N GLU A 230 1.60 13.11 -1.59
CA GLU A 230 0.71 11.99 -1.24
C GLU A 230 1.29 11.12 -0.12
N GLY A 231 2.59 10.79 -0.22
CA GLY A 231 3.29 10.01 0.80
C GLY A 231 3.54 10.77 2.10
N LEU A 232 3.90 12.05 2.03
CA LEU A 232 4.19 12.87 3.22
C LEU A 232 2.92 13.19 4.02
N LEU A 233 1.80 13.41 3.33
CA LEU A 233 0.55 13.88 3.95
C LEU A 233 -0.30 12.72 4.48
N SER A 234 -0.04 11.50 3.99
CA SER A 234 -0.67 10.28 4.51
C SER A 234 -0.18 9.94 5.91
N ARG A 235 -1.11 9.78 6.86
CA ARG A 235 -0.78 9.41 8.26
C ARG A 235 -0.38 7.95 8.41
N ARG A 236 -0.95 7.08 7.57
CA ARG A 236 -0.66 5.65 7.47
C ARG A 236 -0.52 5.27 6.00
N ARG A 237 0.48 4.46 5.69
CA ARG A 237 0.81 4.02 4.32
C ARG A 237 1.00 2.52 4.29
N LEU A 238 0.39 1.88 3.31
CA LEU A 238 0.62 0.50 2.94
C LEU A 238 1.35 0.49 1.60
N VAL A 239 2.64 0.22 1.62
CA VAL A 239 3.49 0.36 0.44
C VAL A 239 3.77 -1.00 -0.17
N PHE A 240 3.34 -1.16 -1.41
CA PHE A 240 3.64 -2.31 -2.25
C PHE A 240 4.86 -1.98 -3.11
N THR A 241 5.97 -2.69 -2.87
CA THR A 241 7.15 -2.66 -3.74
C THR A 241 7.22 -3.92 -4.58
N ASP A 242 8.11 -3.98 -5.57
CA ASP A 242 8.27 -5.16 -6.45
C ASP A 242 8.50 -6.48 -5.69
N ALA A 243 9.04 -6.41 -4.47
CA ALA A 243 9.48 -7.60 -3.72
C ALA A 243 8.79 -7.78 -2.38
N ARG A 244 8.28 -6.71 -1.76
CA ARG A 244 7.76 -6.74 -0.38
C ARG A 244 6.65 -5.72 -0.15
N LEU A 245 5.82 -6.03 0.83
CA LEU A 245 4.89 -5.08 1.42
C LEU A 245 5.45 -4.55 2.75
N TYR A 246 5.24 -3.27 3.02
CA TYR A 246 5.49 -2.71 4.35
C TYR A 246 4.46 -1.65 4.73
N CYS A 247 4.21 -1.54 6.02
CA CYS A 247 3.34 -0.54 6.61
C CYS A 247 4.17 0.58 7.25
N GLN A 248 3.76 1.82 7.08
CA GLN A 248 4.44 2.97 7.66
C GLN A 248 3.43 3.96 8.21
N CYS A 249 3.63 4.39 9.45
CA CYS A 249 2.95 5.55 10.04
C CYS A 249 3.98 6.61 10.41
N ASN A 250 3.53 7.75 10.93
CA ASN A 250 4.44 8.84 11.31
C ASN A 250 5.33 8.52 12.52
N GLU A 251 4.99 7.51 13.30
CA GLU A 251 5.74 7.11 14.51
C GLU A 251 6.58 5.83 14.30
N GLY A 252 6.46 5.14 13.16
CA GLY A 252 7.20 3.90 12.93
C GLY A 252 6.85 3.17 11.64
N TYR A 253 7.68 2.18 11.29
CA TYR A 253 7.53 1.32 10.12
C TYR A 253 7.54 -0.17 10.52
N TYR A 254 6.78 -0.98 9.80
CA TYR A 254 6.60 -2.41 10.02
C TYR A 254 6.73 -3.11 8.67
N VAL A 255 7.53 -4.18 8.62
CA VAL A 255 7.81 -4.90 7.37
C VAL A 255 7.30 -6.32 7.51
N GLU A 256 6.69 -6.84 6.45
CA GLU A 256 6.28 -8.25 6.31
C GLU A 256 7.45 -9.20 6.65
N ALA A 257 7.19 -10.21 7.48
CA ALA A 257 8.17 -11.22 7.90
C ALA A 257 8.07 -12.48 7.02
N PHE A 258 9.22 -13.14 6.75
CA PHE A 258 9.31 -14.41 6.00
C PHE A 258 9.14 -15.62 6.90
#